data_AF-A0A1S3DQ56-F1
#
_entry.id   AF-A0A1S3DQ56-F1
#
_cell.length_a   1.000
_cell.length_b   1.000
_cell.length_c   1.000
_cell.angle_alpha   90.00
_cell.angle_beta   90.00
_cell.angle_gamma   90.00
#
_symmetry.space_group_name_H-M   'P 1'
#
loop_
_entity.id
_entity.type
_entity.pdbx_description
1 polymer ?
#
loop_
_entity_poly.entity_id
_entity_poly.type
_entity_poly.pdbx_seq_one_letter_code
_entity_poly.pdbx_strand_id
1 'polypeptide(L)'
;MSTTFHTNHFLMLDLKQRLLSIYRDMILLGSNMSSRILQRDIELCHEVLPVIETVEPGLSRLRGITLYTLHLPVVLLANKEIQCGNMDHNQFLSKLEEAEALLKEALALLFYEPAKTPEGMLAIEAKEALKCLRETIMDVKDQVVTSHMRSIQ
;
A
#
# COMPACT_ATOMS: atom_id res chain seq x y z
N MET A 1 -11.35 -19.82 -7.70
CA MET A 1 -12.42 -18.80 -7.62
C MET A 1 -13.63 -19.33 -8.36
N SER A 2 -14.85 -19.13 -7.84
CA SER A 2 -16.09 -19.79 -8.28
C SER A 2 -16.33 -19.68 -9.79
N THR A 3 -16.73 -20.78 -10.45
CA THR A 3 -17.11 -20.80 -11.88
C THR A 3 -18.45 -20.13 -12.17
N THR A 4 -19.20 -19.75 -11.12
CA THR A 4 -20.58 -19.25 -11.23
C THR A 4 -20.68 -17.73 -11.40
N PHE A 5 -19.75 -16.96 -10.83
CA PHE A 5 -19.75 -15.49 -10.89
C PHE A 5 -18.49 -14.96 -11.57
N HIS A 6 -18.65 -13.95 -12.42
CA HIS A 6 -17.52 -13.23 -13.02
C HIS A 6 -16.64 -12.59 -11.93
N THR A 7 -15.32 -12.48 -12.14
CA THR A 7 -14.39 -11.94 -11.13
C THR A 7 -14.70 -10.50 -10.70
N ASN A 8 -15.32 -9.72 -11.59
CA ASN A 8 -15.78 -8.34 -11.33
C ASN A 8 -17.28 -8.27 -11.01
N HIS A 9 -17.94 -9.41 -10.76
CA HIS A 9 -19.32 -9.41 -10.29
C HIS A 9 -19.41 -8.72 -8.92
N PHE A 10 -20.46 -7.96 -8.67
CA PHE A 10 -20.64 -7.19 -7.43
C PHE A 10 -20.38 -8.01 -6.15
N LEU A 11 -20.94 -9.23 -6.07
CA LEU A 11 -20.70 -10.11 -4.91
C LEU A 11 -19.24 -10.54 -4.75
N MET A 12 -18.50 -10.73 -5.87
CA MET A 12 -17.07 -11.03 -5.80
C MET A 12 -16.29 -9.81 -5.32
N LEU A 13 -16.65 -8.61 -5.78
CA LEU A 13 -16.02 -7.36 -5.35
C LEU A 13 -16.30 -7.05 -3.88
N ASP A 14 -17.52 -7.25 -3.40
CA ASP A 14 -17.87 -7.07 -1.99
C ASP A 14 -17.05 -8.02 -1.11
N LEU A 15 -16.91 -9.29 -1.50
CA LEU A 15 -16.05 -10.25 -0.79
C LEU A 15 -14.58 -9.82 -0.78
N LYS A 16 -14.03 -9.36 -1.92
CA LYS A 16 -12.65 -8.86 -1.99
C LYS A 16 -12.45 -7.65 -1.06
N GLN A 17 -13.36 -6.69 -1.08
CA GLN A 17 -13.29 -5.50 -0.22
C GLN A 17 -13.42 -5.83 1.27
N ARG A 18 -14.28 -6.79 1.64
CA ARG A 18 -14.36 -7.28 3.03
C ARG A 18 -13.06 -7.94 3.47
N LEU A 19 -12.44 -8.73 2.59
CA LEU A 19 -11.16 -9.37 2.88
C LEU A 19 -10.04 -8.33 3.05
N LEU A 20 -9.98 -7.31 2.20
CA LEU A 20 -9.06 -6.17 2.34
C LEU A 20 -9.24 -5.46 3.70
N SER A 21 -10.50 -5.24 4.13
CA SER A 21 -10.77 -4.65 5.45
C SER A 21 -10.22 -5.51 6.59
N ILE A 22 -10.40 -6.83 6.52
CA ILE A 22 -9.89 -7.77 7.54
C ILE A 22 -8.36 -7.74 7.58
N TYR A 23 -7.69 -7.72 6.42
CA TYR A 23 -6.23 -7.66 6.35
C TYR A 23 -5.69 -6.35 6.93
N ARG A 24 -6.33 -5.22 6.63
CA ARG A 24 -5.99 -3.93 7.23
C ARG A 24 -6.13 -3.96 8.75
N ASP A 25 -7.22 -4.51 9.28
CA ASP A 25 -7.42 -4.61 10.73
C ASP A 25 -6.33 -5.48 11.39
N MET A 26 -5.94 -6.59 10.75
CA MET A 26 -4.84 -7.43 11.22
C MET A 26 -3.51 -6.67 11.27
N ILE A 27 -3.21 -5.86 10.24
CA ILE A 27 -2.01 -5.02 10.19
C ILE A 27 -2.03 -3.99 11.34
N LEU A 28 -3.14 -3.29 11.53
CA LEU A 28 -3.29 -2.26 12.57
C LEU A 28 -3.21 -2.84 13.99
N LEU A 29 -3.64 -4.09 14.18
CA LEU A 29 -3.49 -4.82 15.44
C LEU A 29 -2.07 -5.35 15.68
N GLY A 30 -1.12 -5.08 14.79
CA GLY A 30 0.27 -5.54 14.93
C GLY A 30 0.44 -7.04 14.70
N SER A 31 -0.48 -7.68 13.97
CA SER A 31 -0.37 -9.11 13.68
C SER A 31 0.82 -9.38 12.77
N ASN A 32 1.61 -10.40 13.08
CA ASN A 32 2.71 -10.82 12.20
C ASN A 32 2.16 -11.57 10.98
N MET A 33 1.81 -10.82 9.94
CA MET A 33 1.28 -11.35 8.70
C MET A 33 2.37 -12.09 7.91
N SER A 34 2.05 -13.29 7.39
CA SER A 34 2.98 -14.00 6.51
C SER A 34 3.15 -13.27 5.17
N SER A 35 4.31 -13.40 4.51
CA SER A 35 4.55 -12.81 3.17
C SER A 35 3.49 -13.24 2.16
N ARG A 36 2.97 -14.47 2.27
CA ARG A 36 1.87 -14.96 1.44
C ARG A 36 0.58 -14.15 1.60
N ILE A 37 0.23 -13.75 2.82
CA ILE A 37 -0.99 -12.96 3.05
C ILE A 37 -0.78 -11.53 2.54
N LEU A 38 0.39 -10.93 2.79
CA LEU A 38 0.73 -9.59 2.27
C LEU A 38 0.70 -9.55 0.74
N GLN A 39 1.26 -10.58 0.09
CA GLN A 39 1.19 -10.72 -1.37
C GLN A 39 -0.27 -10.83 -1.85
N ARG A 40 -1.11 -11.58 -1.13
CA ARG A 40 -2.53 -11.71 -1.49
C ARG A 40 -3.28 -10.39 -1.31
N ASP A 41 -2.94 -9.60 -0.30
CA ASP A 41 -3.50 -8.27 -0.06
C ASP A 41 -3.18 -7.32 -1.23
N ILE A 42 -1.91 -7.30 -1.67
CA ILE A 42 -1.46 -6.55 -2.84
C ILE A 42 -2.22 -6.98 -4.10
N GLU A 43 -2.33 -8.29 -4.36
CA GLU A 43 -3.09 -8.82 -5.50
C GLU A 43 -4.55 -8.39 -5.48
N LEU A 44 -5.22 -8.46 -4.33
CA LEU A 44 -6.62 -8.06 -4.19
C LEU A 44 -6.83 -6.58 -4.49
N CYS A 45 -5.94 -5.71 -4.01
CA CYS A 45 -5.96 -4.29 -4.34
C CYS A 45 -5.83 -4.07 -5.86
N HIS A 46 -4.89 -4.77 -6.52
CA HIS A 46 -4.74 -4.70 -7.98
C HIS A 46 -5.91 -5.30 -8.77
N GLU A 47 -6.63 -6.29 -8.22
CA GLU A 47 -7.85 -6.82 -8.83
C GLU A 47 -9.02 -5.82 -8.75
N VAL A 48 -9.12 -5.04 -7.67
CA VAL A 48 -10.26 -4.15 -7.40
C VAL A 48 -10.07 -2.75 -8.02
N LEU A 49 -8.84 -2.21 -8.02
CA LEU A 49 -8.54 -0.86 -8.53
C LEU A 49 -9.06 -0.59 -9.96
N PRO A 50 -8.82 -1.45 -10.97
CA PRO A 50 -9.29 -1.20 -12.34
C PRO A 50 -10.81 -1.12 -12.44
N VAL A 51 -11.52 -1.86 -11.58
CA VAL A 51 -12.98 -1.83 -11.53
C VAL A 51 -13.43 -0.48 -10.96
N ILE A 52 -12.84 -0.04 -9.84
CA ILE A 52 -13.13 1.28 -9.26
C ILE A 52 -12.90 2.39 -10.28
N GLU A 53 -11.76 2.37 -10.98
CA GLU A 53 -11.41 3.37 -11.99
C GLU A 53 -12.39 3.40 -13.16
N THR A 54 -13.04 2.27 -13.46
CA THR A 54 -14.08 2.20 -14.49
C THR A 54 -15.43 2.75 -13.98
N VAL A 55 -15.82 2.45 -12.74
CA VAL A 55 -17.15 2.79 -12.21
C VAL A 55 -17.22 4.18 -11.56
N GLU A 56 -16.12 4.64 -10.97
CA GLU A 56 -15.98 5.90 -10.27
C GLU A 56 -14.72 6.66 -10.75
N PRO A 57 -14.74 7.21 -11.98
CA PRO A 57 -13.60 7.97 -12.50
C PRO A 57 -13.43 9.31 -11.79
N GLY A 58 -12.20 9.84 -11.81
CA GLY A 58 -11.87 11.14 -11.23
C GLY A 58 -11.57 11.07 -9.73
N LEU A 59 -12.14 12.01 -8.95
CA LEU A 59 -11.97 12.05 -7.50
C LEU A 59 -12.86 10.98 -6.84
N SER A 60 -12.31 9.78 -6.67
CA SER A 60 -12.98 8.67 -5.98
C SER A 60 -12.40 8.43 -4.59
N ARG A 61 -13.28 8.50 -3.58
CA ARG A 61 -12.97 8.10 -2.19
C ARG A 61 -12.49 6.66 -2.14
N LEU A 62 -13.21 5.76 -2.82
CA LEU A 62 -12.92 4.34 -2.80
C LEU A 62 -11.54 4.06 -3.38
N ARG A 63 -11.18 4.72 -4.48
CA ARG A 63 -9.83 4.64 -5.06
C ARG A 63 -8.77 5.13 -4.08
N GLY A 64 -9.00 6.27 -3.42
CA GLY A 64 -8.10 6.79 -2.38
C GLY A 64 -7.90 5.82 -1.22
N ILE A 65 -8.98 5.23 -0.71
CA ILE A 65 -8.96 4.24 0.37
C ILE A 65 -8.21 2.97 -0.07
N THR A 66 -8.42 2.49 -1.30
CA THR A 66 -7.72 1.30 -1.81
C THR A 66 -6.23 1.55 -2.02
N LEU A 67 -5.83 2.71 -2.54
CA LEU A 67 -4.42 3.08 -2.68
C LEU A 67 -3.72 3.22 -1.32
N TYR A 68 -4.39 3.83 -0.34
CA TYR A 68 -3.90 3.82 1.04
C TYR A 68 -3.82 2.38 1.58
N THR A 69 -4.81 1.53 1.33
CA THR A 69 -4.75 0.14 1.81
C THR A 69 -3.59 -0.62 1.18
N LEU A 70 -3.29 -0.39 -0.10
CA LEU A 70 -2.22 -1.05 -0.85
C LEU A 70 -0.80 -0.66 -0.38
N HIS A 71 -0.57 0.58 0.07
CA HIS A 71 0.78 0.98 0.48
C HIS A 71 1.30 0.16 1.68
N LEU A 72 0.40 -0.21 2.61
CA LEU A 72 0.74 -0.93 3.84
C LEU A 72 1.40 -2.28 3.57
N PRO A 73 0.77 -3.23 2.85
CA PRO A 73 1.38 -4.52 2.58
C PRO A 73 2.62 -4.42 1.68
N VAL A 74 2.71 -3.40 0.80
CA VAL A 74 3.94 -3.16 -0.01
C VAL A 74 5.13 -2.87 0.91
N VAL A 75 4.97 -1.94 1.86
CA VAL A 75 6.03 -1.60 2.83
C VAL A 75 6.35 -2.78 3.74
N LEU A 76 5.34 -3.48 4.26
CA LEU A 76 5.54 -4.62 5.17
C LEU A 76 6.24 -5.80 4.50
N LEU A 77 5.87 -6.10 3.25
CA LEU A 77 6.50 -7.16 2.48
C LEU A 77 7.95 -6.79 2.16
N ALA A 78 8.20 -5.56 1.69
CA ALA A 78 9.55 -5.09 1.41
C ALA A 78 10.46 -5.19 2.64
N ASN A 79 9.96 -4.80 3.82
CA ASN A 79 10.68 -4.95 5.09
C ASN A 79 11.00 -6.40 5.44
N LYS A 80 10.09 -7.35 5.17
CA LYS A 80 10.34 -8.77 5.38
C LYS A 80 11.41 -9.31 4.42
N GLU A 81 11.32 -8.97 3.14
CA GLU A 81 12.25 -9.48 2.14
C GLU A 81 13.68 -8.97 2.35
N ILE A 82 13.88 -7.69 2.72
CA ILE A 82 15.21 -7.15 3.06
C ILE A 82 15.77 -7.80 4.34
N GLN A 83 14.92 -8.06 5.35
CA GLN A 83 15.32 -8.76 6.59
C GLN A 83 15.71 -10.23 6.34
N CYS A 84 15.04 -10.91 5.40
CA CYS A 84 15.36 -12.27 5.00
C CYS A 84 16.56 -12.36 4.03
N GLY A 85 17.09 -11.24 3.56
CA GLY A 85 18.16 -11.21 2.56
C GLY A 85 17.73 -11.61 1.14
N ASN A 86 16.42 -11.61 0.87
CA ASN A 86 15.85 -11.90 -0.44
C ASN A 86 15.79 -10.67 -1.37
N MET A 87 16.11 -9.50 -0.82
CA MET A 87 16.04 -8.20 -1.48
C MET A 87 17.28 -7.40 -1.14
N ASP A 88 17.83 -6.66 -2.10
CA ASP A 88 18.93 -5.71 -1.84
C ASP A 88 18.41 -4.30 -1.48
N HIS A 89 19.30 -3.40 -1.05
CA HIS A 89 18.91 -2.05 -0.65
C HIS A 89 18.34 -1.20 -1.80
N ASN A 90 18.73 -1.45 -3.06
CA ASN A 90 18.18 -0.72 -4.21
C ASN A 90 16.75 -1.17 -4.52
N GLN A 91 16.50 -2.47 -4.48
CA GLN A 91 15.18 -3.07 -4.62
C GLN A 91 14.26 -2.63 -3.47
N PHE A 92 14.79 -2.61 -2.25
CA PHE A 92 14.07 -2.12 -1.08
C PHE A 92 13.67 -0.66 -1.24
N LEU A 93 14.63 0.19 -1.63
CA LEU A 93 14.38 1.60 -1.92
C LEU A 93 13.29 1.79 -2.99
N SER A 94 13.37 1.04 -4.09
CA SER A 94 12.37 1.09 -5.16
C SER A 94 10.97 0.74 -4.65
N LYS A 95 10.84 -0.22 -3.73
CA LYS A 95 9.56 -0.59 -3.12
C LYS A 95 9.03 0.47 -2.16
N LEU A 96 9.90 1.16 -1.43
CA LEU A 96 9.47 2.29 -0.60
C LEU A 96 9.02 3.48 -1.45
N GLU A 97 9.70 3.76 -2.57
CA GLU A 97 9.30 4.82 -3.51
C GLU A 97 7.97 4.49 -4.22
N GLU A 98 7.72 3.21 -4.53
CA GLU A 98 6.41 2.72 -5.01
C GLU A 98 5.31 3.01 -3.97
N ALA A 99 5.53 2.64 -2.71
CA ALA A 99 4.59 2.94 -1.62
C ALA A 99 4.39 4.45 -1.40
N GLU A 100 5.44 5.26 -1.58
CA GLU A 100 5.35 6.72 -1.50
C GLU A 100 4.44 7.29 -2.60
N ALA A 101 4.55 6.76 -3.83
CA ALA A 101 3.70 7.16 -4.94
C ALA A 101 2.22 6.83 -4.67
N LEU A 102 1.94 5.63 -4.15
CA LEU A 102 0.60 5.21 -3.76
C LEU A 102 -0.01 6.14 -2.69
N LEU A 103 0.75 6.49 -1.65
CA LEU A 103 0.30 7.40 -0.60
C LEU A 103 0.04 8.82 -1.10
N LYS A 104 0.91 9.34 -1.98
CA LYS A 104 0.70 10.66 -2.62
C LYS A 104 -0.61 10.70 -3.39
N GLU A 105 -0.89 9.65 -4.15
CA GLU A 105 -2.11 9.56 -4.94
C GLU A 105 -3.35 9.38 -4.06
N ALA A 106 -3.27 8.54 -3.02
CA ALA A 106 -4.32 8.40 -2.02
C ALA A 106 -4.67 9.75 -1.38
N LEU A 107 -3.65 10.51 -0.97
CA LEU A 107 -3.83 11.85 -0.41
C LEU A 107 -4.48 12.81 -1.40
N ALA A 108 -4.05 12.83 -2.67
CA ALA A 108 -4.65 13.70 -3.68
C ALA A 108 -6.16 13.46 -3.86
N LEU A 109 -6.59 12.21 -3.71
CA LEU A 109 -8.00 11.81 -3.82
C LEU A 109 -8.81 12.13 -2.55
N LEU A 110 -8.20 12.02 -1.37
CA LEU A 110 -8.88 12.18 -0.08
C LEU A 110 -8.73 13.60 0.51
N PHE A 111 -7.87 14.46 -0.06
CA PHE A 111 -7.52 15.77 0.50
C PHE A 111 -8.71 16.69 0.73
N TYR A 112 -9.74 16.59 -0.12
CA TYR A 112 -10.92 17.45 -0.08
C TYR A 112 -12.01 16.96 0.88
N GLU A 113 -11.81 15.80 1.51
CA GLU A 113 -12.79 15.24 2.44
C GLU A 113 -12.81 16.04 3.76
N PRO A 114 -13.99 16.32 4.34
CA PRO A 114 -14.07 17.05 5.58
C PRO A 114 -13.34 16.30 6.71
N ALA A 115 -12.50 16.99 7.48
CA ALA A 115 -11.60 16.37 8.47
C ALA A 115 -12.27 15.47 9.53
N LYS A 116 -13.59 15.57 9.73
CA LYS A 116 -14.34 14.76 10.70
C LYS A 116 -15.01 13.53 10.08
N THR A 117 -14.92 13.32 8.77
CA THR A 117 -15.39 12.09 8.13
C THR A 117 -14.33 11.00 8.26
N PRO A 118 -14.70 9.71 8.12
CA PRO A 118 -13.72 8.63 8.06
C PRO A 118 -12.63 8.87 7.02
N GLU A 119 -13.00 9.37 5.84
CA GLU A 119 -12.06 9.65 4.75
C GLU A 119 -11.15 10.84 5.05
N GLY A 120 -11.67 11.89 5.68
CA GLY A 120 -10.86 13.03 6.13
C GLY A 120 -9.85 12.63 7.21
N MET A 121 -10.25 11.75 8.14
CA MET A 121 -9.33 11.17 9.13
C MET A 121 -8.28 10.30 8.45
N LEU A 122 -8.67 9.46 7.48
CA LEU A 122 -7.74 8.66 6.69
C LEU A 122 -6.73 9.53 5.91
N ALA A 123 -7.15 10.68 5.40
CA ALA A 123 -6.24 11.64 4.77
C ALA A 123 -5.20 12.20 5.74
N ILE A 124 -5.59 12.45 7.00
CA ILE A 124 -4.65 12.87 8.05
C ILE A 124 -3.64 11.74 8.35
N GLU A 125 -4.11 10.51 8.51
CA GLU A 125 -3.26 9.34 8.72
C GLU A 125 -2.31 9.08 7.56
N ALA A 126 -2.80 9.18 6.31
CA ALA A 126 -2.01 9.04 5.10
C ALA A 126 -0.90 10.10 5.01
N LYS A 127 -1.17 11.32 5.49
CA LYS A 127 -0.19 12.41 5.50
C LYS A 127 0.95 12.13 6.47
N GLU A 128 0.63 11.65 7.67
CA GLU A 128 1.66 11.26 8.65
C GLU A 128 2.44 10.03 8.16
N ALA A 129 1.76 9.02 7.60
CA ALA A 129 2.41 7.86 7.01
C ALA A 129 3.38 8.25 5.89
N LEU A 130 2.99 9.19 5.02
CA LEU A 130 3.87 9.70 3.95
C LEU A 130 5.11 10.40 4.50
N LYS A 131 4.97 11.15 5.60
CA LYS A 131 6.11 11.79 6.25
C LYS A 131 7.10 10.75 6.80
N CYS A 132 6.62 9.78 7.57
CA CYS A 132 7.44 8.70 8.11
C CYS A 132 8.12 7.87 7.02
N LEU A 133 7.41 7.57 5.93
CA LEU A 133 7.97 6.83 4.81
C LEU A 133 9.08 7.60 4.10
N ARG A 134 8.94 8.92 3.95
CA ARG A 134 9.99 9.77 3.36
C ARG A 134 11.27 9.82 4.19
N GLU A 135 11.13 9.91 5.51
CA GLU A 135 12.26 9.83 6.43
C GLU A 135 12.98 8.48 6.26
N THR A 136 12.23 7.37 6.23
CA THR A 136 12.77 6.03 5.96
C THR A 136 13.49 5.94 4.62
N ILE A 137 12.92 6.52 3.55
CA ILE A 137 13.52 6.55 2.21
C ILE A 137 14.86 7.31 2.23
N MET A 138 14.93 8.43 2.94
CA MET A 138 16.16 9.20 3.06
C MET A 138 17.25 8.40 3.76
N ASP A 139 16.92 7.75 4.88
CA ASP A 139 17.87 6.92 5.63
C ASP A 139 18.42 5.75 4.78
N VAL A 140 17.55 5.10 3.99
CA VAL A 140 17.96 4.01 3.10
C VAL A 140 18.86 4.54 1.97
N LYS A 141 18.55 5.72 1.40
CA LYS A 141 19.40 6.34 0.36
C LYS A 141 20.80 6.60 0.88
N ASP A 142 20.94 7.11 2.09
CA ASP A 142 22.25 7.37 2.70
C ASP A 142 23.07 6.08 2.91
N GLN A 143 22.41 4.98 3.26
CA GLN A 143 23.05 3.65 3.38
C GLN A 143 23.52 3.11 2.02
N VAL A 144 22.73 3.27 0.96
CA VAL A 144 23.09 2.88 -0.41
C VAL A 144 24.31 3.67 -0.89
N VAL A 145 24.32 4.99 -0.71
CA VAL A 145 25.47 5.84 -1.08
C VAL A 145 26.73 5.44 -0.32
N THR A 146 26.61 5.20 0.99
CA THR A 146 27.75 4.80 1.85
C THR A 146 28.31 3.44 1.44
N SER A 147 27.46 2.46 1.13
CA SER A 147 27.89 1.13 0.68
C SER A 147 28.58 1.19 -0.69
N HIS A 148 28.10 2.04 -1.60
CA HIS A 148 28.75 2.26 -2.90
C HIS A 148 30.14 2.90 -2.76
N MET A 149 30.31 3.92 -1.90
CA MET A 149 31.62 4.54 -1.67
C MET A 149 32.65 3.56 -1.08
N ARG A 150 32.22 2.60 -0.25
CA ARG A 150 33.11 1.58 0.33
C ARG A 150 33.53 0.49 -0.68
N SER A 151 32.79 0.32 -1.78
CA SER A 151 33.10 -0.70 -2.80
C SER A 151 34.11 -0.25 -3.86
N ILE A 152 34.49 1.04 -3.86
CA ILE A 152 35.41 1.66 -4.83
C ILE A 152 36.82 1.85 -4.22
N GLN A 153 36.97 1.64 -2.90
CA GLN A 153 38.26 1.64 -2.18
C GLN A 153 38.81 0.22 -2.03
#